data_AF-A0A3D2V1K4-F1
#
_entry.id   AF-A0A3D2V1K4-F1
#
_cell.length_a   1.000
_cell.length_b   1.000
_cell.length_c   1.000
_cell.angle_alpha   90.00
_cell.angle_beta   90.00
_cell.angle_gamma   90.00
#
_symmetry.space_group_name_H-M   'P 1'
#
loop_
_entity.id
_entity.type
_entity.pdbx_description
1 polymer ?
#
loop_
_entity_poly.entity_id
_entity_poly.type
_entity_poly.pdbx_seq_one_letter_code
_entity_poly.pdbx_strand_id
1 'polypeptide(L)'
;MTRLITLTLSIAALLSTIANVSAHEGPDPISHWVFNSEFVSGRKITARLGPDGEFDFTPKVIDDVHGESVFFSTQSAVCRLGSGIKSVKEFLPTKALTISAWVTVDEPKRWGGIIGAIQDNGETESGWVLGYDEKTFTFAISTKGADDGDGKMTYITAKT
;
A
#
# COMPACT_ATOMS: atom_id res chain seq x y z
N MET A 1 -19.06 55.82 -41.20
CA MET A 1 -17.80 55.34 -40.59
C MET A 1 -18.06 54.98 -39.14
N THR A 2 -17.32 54.00 -38.65
CA THR A 2 -17.85 52.91 -37.83
C THR A 2 -17.55 53.11 -36.33
N ARG A 3 -18.60 52.87 -35.55
CA ARG A 3 -18.80 52.71 -34.09
C ARG A 3 -17.57 52.61 -33.15
N LEU A 4 -17.57 53.49 -32.14
CA LEU A 4 -17.07 53.22 -30.77
C LEU A 4 -18.01 52.23 -30.07
N ILE A 5 -17.52 51.08 -29.59
CA ILE A 5 -18.20 50.23 -28.59
C ILE A 5 -17.16 49.69 -27.59
N THR A 6 -17.20 50.33 -26.41
CA THR A 6 -17.24 49.74 -25.05
C THR A 6 -16.29 48.60 -24.67
N LEU A 7 -15.32 48.96 -23.83
CA LEU A 7 -14.58 48.10 -22.91
C LEU A 7 -15.48 47.75 -21.71
N THR A 8 -15.92 46.49 -21.57
CA THR A 8 -16.33 45.92 -20.27
C THR A 8 -16.46 44.39 -20.32
N LEU A 9 -15.83 43.74 -19.34
CA LEU A 9 -16.15 42.42 -18.77
C LEU A 9 -16.08 41.18 -19.69
N SER A 10 -14.88 40.59 -19.78
CA SER A 10 -14.73 39.16 -20.14
C SER A 10 -13.72 38.43 -19.24
N ILE A 11 -13.66 38.77 -17.96
CA ILE A 11 -12.93 38.00 -16.93
C ILE A 11 -13.93 37.59 -15.84
N ALA A 12 -14.93 36.77 -16.20
CA ALA A 12 -15.90 36.25 -15.22
C ALA A 12 -16.53 34.91 -15.60
N ALA A 13 -16.11 34.25 -16.67
CA ALA A 13 -16.74 33.01 -17.15
C ALA A 13 -15.76 31.84 -17.37
N LEU A 14 -14.58 31.89 -16.74
CA LEU A 14 -13.65 30.75 -16.66
C LEU A 14 -13.53 30.21 -15.23
N LEU A 15 -14.59 30.39 -14.43
CA LEU A 15 -14.62 30.02 -13.02
C LEU A 15 -15.87 29.20 -12.68
N SER A 16 -16.26 28.27 -13.56
CA SER A 16 -17.48 27.48 -13.30
C SER A 16 -17.54 26.18 -14.07
N THR A 17 -16.50 25.36 -13.98
CA THR A 17 -16.62 23.88 -13.97
C THR A 17 -15.31 23.30 -13.42
N ILE A 18 -15.02 23.57 -12.14
CA ILE A 18 -14.26 22.56 -11.39
C ILE A 18 -15.30 21.46 -11.19
N ALA A 19 -15.34 20.50 -12.10
CA ALA A 19 -15.99 19.24 -11.80
C ALA A 19 -15.33 18.77 -10.51
N ASN A 20 -16.10 18.68 -9.43
CA ASN A 20 -15.68 17.95 -8.26
C ASN A 20 -15.50 16.51 -8.72
N VAL A 21 -14.31 16.20 -9.23
CA VAL A 21 -13.84 14.83 -9.32
C VAL A 21 -13.75 14.42 -7.86
N SER A 22 -14.80 13.75 -7.36
CA SER A 22 -14.72 13.04 -6.10
C SER A 22 -13.69 11.94 -6.29
N ALA A 23 -12.43 12.30 -6.11
CA ALA A 23 -11.36 11.35 -5.91
C ALA A 23 -11.61 10.72 -4.54
N HIS A 24 -12.09 9.48 -4.57
CA HIS A 24 -12.22 8.55 -3.43
C HIS A 24 -13.09 9.01 -2.25
N GLU A 25 -14.31 8.44 -2.14
CA GLU A 25 -15.05 8.42 -0.86
C GLU A 25 -14.55 7.27 0.03
N GLY A 26 -13.30 7.35 0.45
CA GLY A 26 -12.73 6.46 1.47
C GLY A 26 -11.85 7.27 2.41
N PRO A 27 -11.55 6.75 3.61
CA PRO A 27 -10.63 7.42 4.52
C PRO A 27 -9.28 7.61 3.84
N ASP A 28 -8.63 8.76 4.08
CA ASP A 28 -7.29 9.01 3.57
C ASP A 28 -6.33 7.89 4.03
N PRO A 29 -5.49 7.34 3.13
CA PRO A 29 -4.55 6.31 3.51
C PRO A 29 -3.53 6.88 4.50
N ILE A 30 -3.28 6.15 5.60
CA ILE A 30 -2.22 6.51 6.56
C ILE A 30 -0.82 6.13 6.08
N SER A 31 -0.72 5.31 5.04
CA SER A 31 0.54 4.95 4.37
C SER A 31 0.30 4.56 2.91
N HIS A 32 1.26 4.87 2.05
CA HIS A 32 1.18 4.64 0.62
C HIS A 32 2.57 4.57 -0.01
N TRP A 33 2.83 3.49 -0.74
CA TRP A 33 4.05 3.29 -1.54
C TRP A 33 3.67 3.00 -2.99
N VAL A 34 4.50 3.50 -3.91
CA VAL A 34 4.39 3.21 -5.35
C VAL A 34 5.71 2.61 -5.79
N PHE A 35 5.67 1.43 -6.40
CA PHE A 35 6.87 0.64 -6.74
C PHE A 35 7.31 0.90 -8.18
N ASN A 36 7.71 2.12 -8.50
CA ASN A 36 8.14 2.53 -9.85
C ASN A 36 9.52 3.23 -9.81
N SER A 37 10.05 3.61 -10.97
CA SER A 37 11.35 4.29 -11.09
C SER A 37 11.41 5.69 -10.46
N GLU A 38 10.27 6.33 -10.23
CA GLU A 38 10.17 7.64 -9.57
C GLU A 38 10.44 7.53 -8.06
N PHE A 39 9.90 6.50 -7.41
CA PHE A 39 9.99 6.32 -5.95
C PHE A 39 11.06 5.32 -5.52
N VAL A 40 11.60 4.52 -6.44
CA VAL A 40 12.65 3.52 -6.15
C VAL A 40 14.01 4.01 -6.64
N SER A 41 14.96 4.11 -5.71
CA SER A 41 16.34 4.50 -6.02
C SER A 41 17.34 3.61 -5.29
N GLY A 42 18.13 2.85 -6.05
CA GLY A 42 19.04 1.85 -5.51
C GLY A 42 18.26 0.80 -4.71
N ARG A 43 18.55 0.68 -3.41
CA ARG A 43 17.85 -0.23 -2.48
C ARG A 43 16.78 0.47 -1.64
N LYS A 44 16.43 1.72 -1.94
CA LYS A 44 15.45 2.49 -1.18
C LYS A 44 14.16 2.68 -1.96
N ILE A 45 13.05 2.72 -1.24
CA ILE A 45 11.76 3.22 -1.73
C ILE A 45 11.34 4.40 -0.86
N THR A 46 11.04 5.53 -1.49
CA THR A 46 10.48 6.70 -0.81
C THR A 46 8.96 6.57 -0.76
N ALA A 47 8.39 6.69 0.43
CA ALA A 47 6.94 6.62 0.60
C ALA A 47 6.26 7.87 0.06
N ARG A 48 5.06 7.71 -0.50
CA ARG A 48 4.17 8.85 -0.74
C ARG A 48 3.57 9.36 0.56
N LEU A 49 3.24 8.43 1.46
CA LEU A 49 2.77 8.67 2.82
C LEU A 49 3.29 7.55 3.72
N GLY A 50 3.66 7.87 4.95
CA GLY A 50 4.19 6.89 5.89
C GLY A 50 5.71 6.73 5.83
N PRO A 51 6.25 5.61 6.35
CA PRO A 51 7.68 5.41 6.45
C PRO A 51 8.30 4.96 5.12
N ASP A 52 9.47 5.49 4.78
CA ASP A 52 10.30 4.98 3.70
C ASP A 52 10.68 3.50 3.92
N GLY A 53 11.13 2.84 2.85
CA GLY A 53 11.53 1.44 2.88
C GLY A 53 12.92 1.17 2.33
N GLU A 54 13.45 0.01 2.69
CA GLU A 54 14.71 -0.53 2.16
C GLU A 54 14.54 -2.00 1.75
N PHE A 55 14.92 -2.30 0.51
CA PHE A 55 14.97 -3.67 0.00
C PHE A 55 16.22 -4.39 0.53
N ASP A 56 16.12 -5.66 0.89
CA ASP A 56 17.28 -6.51 1.22
C ASP A 56 17.97 -7.12 0.00
N PHE A 57 17.42 -6.84 -1.18
CA PHE A 57 17.94 -7.20 -2.50
C PHE A 57 18.09 -5.95 -3.38
N THR A 58 18.73 -6.09 -4.53
CA THR A 58 18.73 -5.04 -5.57
C THR A 58 17.43 -5.13 -6.36
N PRO A 59 16.48 -4.19 -6.20
CA PRO A 59 15.20 -4.26 -6.88
C PRO A 59 15.38 -4.08 -8.39
N LYS A 60 14.62 -4.85 -9.17
CA LYS A 60 14.46 -4.63 -10.60
C LYS A 60 13.09 -4.00 -10.82
N VAL A 61 13.06 -2.78 -11.34
CA VAL A 61 11.84 -2.19 -11.88
C VAL A 61 11.56 -2.82 -13.24
N ILE A 62 10.35 -3.32 -13.42
CA ILE A 62 9.83 -3.87 -14.68
C ILE A 62 8.70 -2.96 -15.15
N ASP A 63 8.50 -2.88 -16.46
CA ASP A 63 7.45 -2.08 -17.10
C ASP A 63 6.62 -2.99 -18.00
N ASP A 64 5.30 -2.96 -17.82
CA ASP A 64 4.34 -3.73 -18.61
C ASP A 64 3.10 -2.90 -18.96
N VAL A 65 2.04 -3.55 -19.48
CA VAL A 65 0.81 -2.86 -19.90
C VAL A 65 0.05 -2.16 -18.76
N HIS A 66 0.37 -2.49 -17.50
CA HIS A 66 -0.19 -1.87 -16.30
C HIS A 66 0.75 -0.82 -15.68
N GLY A 67 1.94 -0.63 -16.27
CA GLY A 67 2.95 0.34 -15.85
C GLY A 67 4.12 -0.29 -15.10
N GLU A 68 4.86 0.55 -14.38
CA GLU A 68 6.06 0.12 -13.66
C GLU A 68 5.73 -0.55 -12.32
N SER A 69 6.44 -1.65 -12.03
CA SER A 69 6.39 -2.36 -10.75
C SER A 69 7.78 -2.85 -10.35
N VAL A 70 7.99 -3.17 -9.06
CA VAL A 70 9.22 -3.85 -8.60
C VAL A 70 9.01 -5.35 -8.60
N PHE A 71 9.94 -6.08 -9.23
CA PHE A 71 9.95 -7.53 -9.25
C PHE A 71 10.72 -8.11 -8.05
N PHE A 72 10.03 -8.88 -7.21
CA PHE A 72 10.59 -9.58 -6.04
C PHE A 72 11.12 -10.96 -6.48
N SER A 73 12.35 -11.00 -6.99
CA SER A 73 12.88 -12.14 -7.75
C SER A 73 13.54 -13.26 -6.93
N THR A 74 13.69 -13.10 -5.62
CA THR A 74 14.39 -14.07 -4.76
C THR A 74 13.43 -14.66 -3.73
N GLN A 75 13.69 -15.90 -3.30
CA GLN A 75 12.85 -16.60 -2.31
C GLN A 75 12.77 -15.87 -0.96
N SER A 76 13.69 -14.96 -0.68
CA SER A 76 13.75 -14.18 0.56
C SER A 76 13.73 -12.68 0.31
N ALA A 77 13.19 -12.25 -0.85
CA ALA A 77 13.11 -10.83 -1.19
C ALA A 77 12.16 -10.11 -0.22
N VAL A 78 12.70 -9.17 0.55
CA VAL A 78 11.92 -8.37 1.50
C VAL A 78 12.21 -6.88 1.31
N CYS A 79 11.14 -6.08 1.34
CA CYS A 79 11.23 -4.64 1.53
C CYS A 79 10.81 -4.30 2.96
N ARG A 80 11.73 -3.79 3.78
CA ARG A 80 11.45 -3.39 5.16
C ARG A 80 11.02 -1.94 5.20
N LEU A 81 9.84 -1.68 5.77
CA LEU A 81 9.27 -0.34 5.91
C LEU A 81 9.59 0.20 7.30
N GLY A 82 10.33 1.32 7.36
CA GLY A 82 10.92 1.83 8.60
C GLY A 82 12.03 0.94 9.17
N SER A 83 12.55 1.32 10.34
CA SER A 83 13.65 0.64 11.04
C SER A 83 13.18 -0.35 12.12
N GLY A 84 11.88 -0.67 12.13
CA GLY A 84 11.24 -1.61 13.06
C GLY A 84 9.94 -1.08 13.64
N ILE A 85 9.23 -1.93 14.40
CA ILE A 85 7.83 -1.66 14.83
C ILE A 85 7.65 -0.34 15.58
N LYS A 86 8.65 0.07 16.38
CA LYS A 86 8.62 1.35 17.11
C LYS A 86 8.62 2.56 16.18
N SER A 87 9.37 2.48 15.06
CA SER A 87 9.50 3.57 14.09
C SER A 87 8.25 3.78 13.24
N VAL A 88 7.39 2.76 13.14
CA VAL A 88 6.19 2.79 12.29
C VAL A 88 4.89 2.87 13.08
N LYS A 89 4.96 2.98 14.42
CA LYS A 89 3.81 2.85 15.32
C LYS A 89 2.66 3.80 14.99
N GLU A 90 2.96 5.03 14.58
CA GLU A 90 1.94 6.04 14.22
C GLU A 90 1.24 5.73 12.89
N PHE A 91 1.83 4.88 12.05
CA PHE A 91 1.32 4.45 10.77
C PHE A 91 0.59 3.10 10.83
N LEU A 92 0.36 2.57 12.04
CA LEU A 92 -0.37 1.32 12.24
C LEU A 92 -1.85 1.59 12.57
N PRO A 93 -2.77 0.77 12.02
CA PRO A 93 -4.18 0.86 12.35
C PRO A 93 -4.40 0.51 13.84
N THR A 94 -5.22 1.29 14.54
CA THR A 94 -5.55 1.07 15.96
C THR A 94 -6.98 0.62 16.20
N LYS A 95 -7.88 0.77 15.21
CA LYS A 95 -9.31 0.47 15.35
C LYS A 95 -9.90 -0.24 14.12
N ALA A 96 -9.75 0.36 12.95
CA ALA A 96 -10.21 -0.19 11.67
C ALA A 96 -9.04 -0.26 10.70
N LEU A 97 -9.09 -1.22 9.78
CA LEU A 97 -8.03 -1.49 8.82
C LEU A 97 -8.61 -1.71 7.43
N THR A 98 -8.01 -1.04 6.45
CA THR A 98 -8.23 -1.29 5.02
C THR A 98 -6.86 -1.34 4.37
N ILE A 99 -6.63 -2.36 3.55
CA ILE A 99 -5.39 -2.56 2.82
C ILE A 99 -5.77 -2.84 1.38
N SER A 100 -5.10 -2.17 0.46
CA SER A 100 -5.23 -2.40 -0.98
C SER A 100 -3.85 -2.50 -1.60
N ALA A 101 -3.66 -3.45 -2.50
CA ALA A 101 -2.41 -3.64 -3.21
C ALA A 101 -2.68 -4.06 -4.66
N TRP A 102 -1.84 -3.58 -5.57
CA TRP A 102 -1.74 -4.08 -6.94
C TRP A 102 -0.55 -5.03 -6.99
N VAL A 103 -0.81 -6.31 -7.27
CA VAL A 103 0.22 -7.35 -7.29
C VAL A 103 -0.07 -8.36 -8.40
N THR A 104 1.01 -8.91 -8.94
CA THR A 104 0.98 -10.15 -9.73
C THR A 104 1.80 -11.19 -8.99
N VAL A 105 1.25 -12.38 -8.77
CA VAL A 105 1.95 -13.50 -8.14
C VAL A 105 2.39 -14.46 -9.24
N ASP A 106 3.69 -14.46 -9.55
CA ASP A 106 4.27 -15.27 -10.63
C ASP A 106 4.40 -16.75 -10.23
N GLU A 107 5.01 -17.00 -9.07
CA GLU A 107 5.13 -18.34 -8.49
C GLU A 107 4.46 -18.40 -7.11
N PRO A 108 3.19 -18.79 -7.02
CA PRO A 108 2.52 -18.93 -5.74
C PRO A 108 3.21 -19.97 -4.84
N LYS A 109 3.44 -19.60 -3.59
CA LYS A 109 3.96 -20.46 -2.52
C LYS A 109 2.98 -20.47 -1.36
N ARG A 110 3.22 -21.37 -0.40
CA ARG A 110 2.51 -21.34 0.88
C ARG A 110 2.98 -20.18 1.73
N TRP A 111 2.05 -19.54 2.44
CA TRP A 111 2.33 -18.45 3.39
C TRP A 111 3.07 -17.24 2.76
N GLY A 112 2.68 -16.85 1.54
CA GLY A 112 3.25 -15.70 0.86
C GLY A 112 2.75 -14.38 1.46
N GLY A 113 3.67 -13.46 1.79
CA GLY A 113 3.34 -12.12 2.27
C GLY A 113 3.31 -11.09 1.13
N ILE A 114 2.32 -10.19 1.15
CA ILE A 114 2.28 -8.99 0.29
C ILE A 114 2.71 -7.78 1.10
N ILE A 115 2.04 -7.53 2.23
CA ILE A 115 2.38 -6.46 3.17
C ILE A 115 1.83 -6.81 4.54
N GLY A 116 2.57 -6.47 5.60
CA GLY A 116 2.13 -6.72 6.96
C GLY A 116 3.04 -6.10 8.00
N ALA A 117 2.50 -6.01 9.20
CA ALA A 117 3.25 -5.78 10.43
C ALA A 117 2.92 -6.96 11.34
N ILE A 118 3.70 -8.04 11.22
CA ILE A 118 3.42 -9.33 11.85
C ILE A 118 4.63 -9.82 12.65
N GLN A 119 4.34 -10.44 13.79
CA GLN A 119 5.26 -11.31 14.51
C GLN A 119 4.55 -12.64 14.67
N ASP A 120 5.13 -13.69 14.09
CA ASP A 120 4.60 -15.05 14.09
C ASP A 120 5.77 -16.02 14.35
N ASN A 121 6.39 -15.86 15.53
CA ASN A 121 7.60 -16.59 15.91
C ASN A 121 7.38 -17.30 17.26
N GLY A 122 6.91 -18.55 17.23
CA GLY A 122 6.73 -19.36 18.42
C GLY A 122 5.52 -18.89 19.25
N GLU A 123 5.71 -18.69 20.56
CA GLU A 123 4.68 -18.27 21.51
C GLU A 123 4.34 -16.77 21.43
N THR A 124 4.47 -16.13 20.27
CA THR A 124 4.07 -14.72 20.14
C THR A 124 3.51 -14.49 18.76
N GLU A 125 2.18 -14.39 18.72
CA GLU A 125 1.37 -14.23 17.52
C GLU A 125 0.67 -12.87 17.55
N SER A 126 1.23 -11.87 16.86
CA SER A 126 0.69 -10.51 16.88
C SER A 126 0.75 -9.81 15.53
N GLY A 127 -0.18 -8.87 15.33
CA GLY A 127 -0.20 -8.00 14.17
C GLY A 127 -1.12 -8.49 13.05
N TRP A 128 -0.76 -8.21 11.81
CA TRP A 128 -1.56 -8.53 10.64
C TRP A 128 -0.71 -8.67 9.37
N VAL A 129 -1.22 -9.43 8.40
CA VAL A 129 -0.62 -9.57 7.06
C VAL A 129 -1.70 -9.76 6.01
N LEU A 130 -1.60 -9.00 4.92
CA LEU A 130 -2.23 -9.33 3.64
C LEU A 130 -1.26 -10.21 2.87
N GLY A 131 -1.74 -11.37 2.41
CA GLY A 131 -0.92 -12.38 1.77
C GLY A 131 -1.69 -13.25 0.80
N TYR A 132 -1.10 -14.38 0.49
CA TYR A 132 -1.69 -15.43 -0.34
C TYR A 132 -1.20 -16.81 0.11
N ASP A 133 -1.96 -17.83 -0.24
CA ASP A 133 -1.62 -19.24 -0.03
C ASP A 133 -2.00 -20.02 -1.29
N GLU A 134 -0.97 -20.44 -2.05
CA GLU A 134 -0.99 -21.20 -3.31
C GLU A 134 -1.99 -20.73 -4.39
N LYS A 135 -3.29 -20.78 -4.11
CA LYS A 135 -4.39 -20.49 -5.05
C LYS A 135 -5.31 -19.37 -4.59
N THR A 136 -5.14 -18.86 -3.36
CA THR A 136 -6.08 -17.94 -2.74
C THR A 136 -5.37 -16.78 -2.05
N PHE A 137 -6.02 -15.61 -2.00
CA PHE A 137 -5.56 -14.52 -1.14
C PHE A 137 -5.98 -14.78 0.30
N THR A 138 -5.12 -14.37 1.23
CA THR A 138 -5.32 -14.54 2.66
C THR A 138 -5.16 -13.22 3.38
N PHE A 139 -5.89 -13.07 4.49
CA PHE A 139 -5.69 -12.00 5.44
C PHE A 139 -5.59 -12.61 6.83
N ALA A 140 -4.49 -12.37 7.52
CA ALA A 140 -4.30 -12.84 8.88
C ALA A 140 -4.24 -11.65 9.85
N ILE A 141 -4.88 -11.78 11.00
CA ILE A 141 -4.89 -10.76 12.05
C ILE A 141 -4.95 -11.40 13.44
N SER A 142 -4.16 -10.85 14.37
CA SER A 142 -4.26 -11.14 15.79
C SER A 142 -4.94 -9.99 16.51
N THR A 143 -5.95 -10.31 17.33
CA THR A 143 -6.72 -9.33 18.10
C THR A 143 -6.94 -9.82 19.52
N LYS A 144 -7.06 -8.90 20.47
CA LYS A 144 -7.33 -9.22 21.89
C LYS A 144 -8.58 -10.07 22.12
N GLY A 145 -9.56 -10.01 21.22
CA GLY A 145 -10.80 -10.78 21.36
C GLY A 145 -10.66 -12.26 20.99
N ALA A 146 -9.63 -12.60 20.20
CA ALA A 146 -9.35 -13.96 19.77
C ALA A 146 -8.14 -14.59 20.48
N ASP A 147 -7.43 -13.81 21.31
CA ASP A 147 -6.22 -14.20 22.04
C ASP A 147 -6.49 -15.33 23.04
N ASP A 148 -5.66 -16.38 23.02
CA ASP A 148 -5.72 -17.57 23.89
C ASP A 148 -4.61 -17.65 24.95
N GLY A 149 -3.80 -16.59 25.10
CA GLY A 149 -2.84 -16.43 26.20
C GLY A 149 -1.48 -15.89 25.76
N ASP A 150 -1.09 -16.15 24.52
CA ASP A 150 0.17 -15.76 23.89
C ASP A 150 -0.03 -15.09 22.50
N GLY A 151 -1.27 -14.66 22.23
CA GLY A 151 -1.71 -14.15 20.93
C GLY A 151 -2.23 -15.26 20.03
N LYS A 152 -3.15 -14.91 19.12
CA LYS A 152 -3.70 -15.87 18.14
C LYS A 152 -3.86 -15.24 16.77
N MET A 153 -3.17 -15.76 15.77
CA MET A 153 -3.40 -15.38 14.37
C MET A 153 -4.68 -16.02 13.84
N THR A 154 -5.66 -15.18 13.52
CA THR A 154 -6.87 -15.61 12.80
C THR A 154 -6.64 -15.44 11.31
N TYR A 155 -6.71 -16.54 10.55
CA TYR A 155 -6.54 -16.55 9.10
C TYR A 155 -7.90 -16.56 8.38
N ILE A 156 -8.09 -15.60 7.48
CA ILE A 156 -9.26 -15.45 6.63
C ILE A 156 -8.81 -15.74 5.19
N THR A 157 -9.50 -16.66 4.52
CA THR A 157 -9.20 -17.04 3.14
C THR A 157 -10.27 -16.48 2.20
N ALA A 158 -9.87 -15.90 1.08
CA ALA A 158 -10.78 -15.43 0.05
C ALA A 158 -11.61 -16.61 -0.51
N LYS A 159 -12.89 -16.36 -0.78
CA LYS A 159 -13.71 -17.33 -1.52
C LYS A 159 -13.26 -17.34 -2.99
N THR A 160 -13.18 -18.54 -3.54
CA THR A 160 -12.96 -18.78 -4.97
C THR A 160 -14.26 -18.90 -5.72
#